data_AF-A0A1Y3SIG7-F1
#
_entry.id   AF-A0A1Y3SIG7-F1
#
_cell.length_a   1.000
_cell.length_b   1.000
_cell.length_c   1.000
_cell.angle_alpha   90.00
_cell.angle_beta   90.00
_cell.angle_gamma   90.00
#
_symmetry.space_group_name_H-M   'P 1'
#
loop_
_entity.id
_entity.type
_entity.pdbx_description
1 polymer ?
#
loop_
_entity_poly.entity_id
_entity_poly.type
_entity_poly.pdbx_seq_one_letter_code
_entity_poly.pdbx_strand_id
1 'polypeptide(L)'
;MDIKIYQINRTRDVDRIKFLGMDSLPAFQGNRDINSRIYDMVYQGSVEAGDLENVYRMFNKDRPQDFKGHSLSVSDVVEVVDGQGEVPGFYFCDCIGFRRVEFHPELASNPGAPERCRPWAAWLERRMRHVV
;
A
#
# COMPACT_ATOMS: atom_id res chain seq x y z
N MET A 1 2.75 9.38 -13.99
CA MET A 1 3.39 8.38 -13.11
C MET A 1 2.32 7.40 -12.70
N ASP A 2 2.53 6.10 -12.88
CA ASP A 2 1.55 5.08 -12.50
C ASP A 2 1.85 4.59 -11.09
N ILE A 3 0.87 4.69 -10.19
CA ILE A 3 1.05 4.36 -8.79
C ILE A 3 -0.07 3.47 -8.22
N LYS A 4 0.25 2.80 -7.12
CA LYS A 4 -0.73 2.20 -6.21
C LYS A 4 -0.46 2.66 -4.79
N ILE A 5 -1.50 2.81 -3.99
CA ILE A 5 -1.38 3.22 -2.59
C ILE A 5 -1.93 2.11 -1.70
N TYR A 6 -1.14 1.74 -0.70
CA TYR A 6 -1.45 0.75 0.30
C TYR A 6 -1.50 1.42 1.67
N GLN A 7 -2.58 1.17 2.42
CA GLN A 7 -2.78 1.71 3.75
C GLN A 7 -3.06 0.60 4.75
N ILE A 8 -2.53 0.75 5.97
CA ILE A 8 -2.74 -0.22 7.05
C ILE A 8 -4.23 -0.27 7.43
N ASN A 9 -4.77 -1.48 7.48
CA ASN A 9 -6.11 -1.74 7.98
C ASN A 9 -6.09 -1.92 9.50
N ARG A 10 -6.83 -1.05 10.20
CA ARG A 10 -6.90 -1.02 11.66
C ARG A 10 -7.36 -2.31 12.32
N THR A 11 -8.14 -3.15 11.63
CA THR A 11 -8.62 -4.43 12.20
C THR A 11 -7.53 -5.50 12.18
N ARG A 12 -6.54 -5.38 11.29
CA ARG A 12 -5.39 -6.28 11.16
C ARG A 12 -4.12 -5.74 11.82
N ASP A 13 -4.13 -4.48 12.22
CA ASP A 13 -3.03 -3.77 12.88
C ASP A 13 -2.96 -4.08 14.38
N VAL A 14 -2.59 -5.33 14.73
CA VAL A 14 -2.50 -5.80 16.12
C VAL A 14 -1.48 -4.99 16.93
N ASP A 15 -0.34 -4.67 16.33
CA ASP A 15 0.78 -3.96 16.96
C ASP A 15 0.58 -2.43 16.96
N ARG A 16 -0.52 -1.94 16.37
CA ARG A 16 -0.91 -0.53 16.30
C ARG A 16 0.17 0.36 15.67
N ILE A 17 0.79 -0.13 14.60
CA ILE A 17 1.87 0.57 13.90
C ILE A 17 1.38 1.58 12.87
N LYS A 18 0.06 1.70 12.66
CA LYS A 18 -0.50 2.75 11.82
C LYS A 18 -0.08 4.14 12.31
N PHE A 19 0.39 4.96 11.39
CA PHE A 19 0.97 6.30 11.60
C PHE A 19 2.30 6.33 12.36
N LEU A 20 2.95 5.19 12.53
CA LEU A 20 4.30 5.13 13.09
C LEU A 20 5.35 5.06 11.98
N GLY A 21 6.47 5.76 12.19
CA GLY A 21 7.62 5.72 11.31
C GLY A 21 8.37 4.39 11.42
N MET A 22 9.22 4.11 10.43
CA MET A 22 9.89 2.81 10.30
C MET A 22 10.79 2.49 11.51
N ASP A 23 11.37 3.51 12.15
CA ASP A 23 12.26 3.32 13.30
C ASP A 23 11.51 2.94 14.58
N SER A 24 10.19 3.13 14.63
CA SER A 24 9.36 2.66 15.74
C SER A 24 9.04 1.17 15.61
N LEU A 25 9.08 0.60 14.39
CA LEU A 25 8.62 -0.77 14.14
C LEU A 25 9.28 -1.81 15.05
N PRO A 26 10.61 -1.85 15.26
CA PRO A 26 11.23 -2.85 16.13
C PRO A 26 10.70 -2.87 17.56
N ALA A 27 10.27 -1.72 18.09
CA ALA A 27 9.75 -1.62 19.45
C ALA A 27 8.35 -2.25 19.58
N PHE A 28 7.56 -2.31 18.50
CA PHE A 28 6.20 -2.83 18.51
C PHE A 28 6.08 -4.24 17.93
N GLN A 29 6.78 -4.54 16.83
CA GLN A 29 6.70 -5.83 16.14
C GLN A 29 7.95 -6.72 16.31
N GLY A 30 9.02 -6.21 16.92
CA GLY A 30 10.27 -6.94 17.14
C GLY A 30 11.23 -7.00 15.95
N ASN A 31 10.88 -6.43 14.79
CA ASN A 31 11.75 -6.33 13.60
C ASN A 31 11.43 -5.06 12.79
N ARG A 32 12.16 -4.82 11.68
CA ARG A 32 11.97 -3.64 10.80
C ARG A 32 11.14 -3.93 9.54
N ASP A 33 10.68 -5.17 9.37
CA ASP A 33 10.08 -5.63 8.13
C ASP A 33 8.64 -5.16 8.02
N ILE A 34 8.21 -4.77 6.83
CA ILE A 34 6.82 -4.36 6.62
C ILE A 34 5.96 -5.60 6.41
N ASN A 35 5.04 -5.85 7.34
CA ASN A 35 4.04 -6.90 7.18
C ASN A 35 2.99 -6.50 6.13
N SER A 36 3.19 -6.84 4.85
CA SER A 36 2.26 -6.46 3.78
C SER A 36 0.83 -7.01 3.97
N ARG A 37 0.65 -8.05 4.79
CA ARG A 37 -0.66 -8.69 5.06
C ARG A 37 -1.63 -7.80 5.83
N ILE A 38 -1.17 -6.74 6.50
CA ILE A 38 -2.06 -5.82 7.24
C ILE A 38 -2.54 -4.64 6.38
N TYR A 39 -2.07 -4.54 5.14
CA TYR A 39 -2.41 -3.44 4.24
C TYR A 39 -3.62 -3.75 3.35
N ASP A 40 -4.29 -2.68 2.94
CA ASP A 40 -5.26 -2.66 1.85
C ASP A 40 -4.77 -1.77 0.72
N MET A 41 -4.90 -2.23 -0.53
CA MET A 41 -4.76 -1.38 -1.71
C MET A 41 -5.99 -0.48 -1.82
N VAL A 42 -5.80 0.81 -1.60
CA VAL A 42 -6.89 1.81 -1.55
C VAL A 42 -6.96 2.67 -2.82
N TYR A 43 -5.94 2.58 -3.67
CA TYR A 43 -5.84 3.33 -4.92
C TYR A 43 -4.96 2.61 -5.93
N GLN A 44 -5.32 2.74 -7.20
CA GLN A 44 -4.49 2.39 -8.35
C GLN A 44 -4.87 3.31 -9.51
N GLY A 45 -3.88 3.98 -10.10
CA GLY A 45 -4.13 4.89 -11.21
C GLY A 45 -2.90 5.63 -11.69
N SER A 46 -3.06 6.34 -12.80
CA SER A 46 -2.05 7.26 -13.32
C SER A 46 -2.26 8.64 -12.72
N VAL A 47 -1.18 9.25 -12.24
CA VAL A 47 -1.18 10.58 -11.63
C VAL A 47 -0.18 11.50 -12.32
N GLU A 48 -0.53 12.78 -12.42
CA GLU A 48 0.36 13.85 -12.89
C GLU A 48 1.26 14.35 -11.75
N ALA A 49 2.12 13.47 -11.25
CA ALA A 49 3.12 13.79 -10.22
C ALA A 49 4.51 13.40 -10.72
N GLY A 50 5.48 14.31 -10.59
CA GLY A 50 6.86 14.07 -11.02
C GLY A 50 7.71 13.29 -10.02
N ASP A 51 7.32 13.29 -8.74
CA ASP A 51 8.01 12.61 -7.64
C ASP A 51 7.03 12.24 -6.52
N LEU A 52 7.52 11.50 -5.52
CA LEU A 52 6.72 11.04 -4.38
C LEU A 52 6.21 12.19 -3.49
N GLU A 53 6.93 13.31 -3.44
CA GLU A 53 6.51 14.49 -2.66
C GLU A 53 5.28 15.16 -3.30
N ASN A 54 5.24 15.24 -4.63
CA ASN A 54 4.08 15.70 -5.37
C ASN A 54 2.90 14.73 -5.24
N VAL A 55 3.15 13.41 -5.21
CA VAL A 55 2.13 12.42 -4.86
C VAL A 55 1.59 12.71 -3.45
N TYR A 56 2.46 12.90 -2.46
CA TYR A 56 2.05 13.24 -1.10
C TYR A 56 1.16 14.47 -1.06
N ARG A 57 1.55 15.54 -1.75
CA ARG A 57 0.77 16.78 -1.84
C ARG A 57 -0.59 16.56 -2.50
N MET A 58 -0.64 15.84 -3.62
CA MET A 58 -1.87 15.55 -4.37
C MET A 58 -2.89 14.80 -3.50
N PHE A 59 -2.48 13.70 -2.86
CA PHE A 59 -3.39 12.89 -2.03
C PHE A 59 -3.75 13.54 -0.68
N ASN A 60 -3.13 14.67 -0.33
CA ASN A 60 -3.49 15.47 0.84
C ASN A 60 -4.39 16.67 0.51
N LYS A 61 -4.10 17.40 -0.57
CA LYS A 61 -4.80 18.63 -0.96
C LYS A 61 -5.86 18.42 -2.04
N ASP A 62 -5.50 17.73 -3.12
CA ASP A 62 -6.27 17.62 -4.35
C ASP A 62 -6.60 16.14 -4.63
N ARG A 63 -7.37 15.54 -3.72
CA ARG A 63 -7.62 14.09 -3.73
C ARG A 63 -8.38 13.66 -4.98
N PRO A 64 -7.91 12.61 -5.69
CA PRO A 64 -8.66 11.99 -6.77
C PRO A 64 -10.04 11.50 -6.31
N GLN A 65 -11.05 11.58 -7.17
CA GLN A 65 -12.45 11.25 -6.81
C GLN A 65 -12.67 9.75 -6.51
N ASP A 66 -11.85 8.90 -7.13
CA ASP A 66 -11.81 7.46 -6.97
C ASP A 66 -10.95 7.01 -5.78
N PHE A 67 -10.24 7.93 -5.11
CA PHE A 67 -9.49 7.62 -3.90
C PHE A 67 -10.41 7.31 -2.72
N LYS A 68 -10.33 6.08 -2.20
CA LYS A 68 -11.15 5.60 -1.07
C LYS A 68 -10.40 5.51 0.27
N GLY A 69 -9.10 5.82 0.26
CA GLY A 69 -8.26 5.84 1.45
C GLY A 69 -8.42 7.11 2.29
N HIS A 70 -7.67 7.17 3.38
CA HIS A 70 -7.44 8.43 4.10
C HIS A 70 -6.34 9.24 3.43
N SER A 71 -6.17 10.52 3.80
CA SER A 71 -5.03 11.33 3.36
C SER A 71 -3.70 10.58 3.50
N LEU A 72 -2.81 10.70 2.52
CA LEU A 72 -1.51 10.03 2.57
C LEU A 72 -0.73 10.47 3.82
N SER A 73 -0.25 9.50 4.60
CA SER A 73 0.39 9.76 5.90
C SER A 73 1.50 8.75 6.17
N VAL A 74 2.23 8.98 7.26
CA VAL A 74 3.22 8.04 7.79
C VAL A 74 2.60 6.64 7.89
N SER A 75 3.38 5.60 7.60
CA SER A 75 2.98 4.19 7.49
C SER A 75 2.30 3.77 6.19
N ASP A 76 1.93 4.70 5.32
CA ASP A 76 1.39 4.33 4.01
C ASP A 76 2.52 3.87 3.07
N VAL A 77 2.21 2.99 2.12
CA VAL A 77 3.16 2.53 1.10
C VAL A 77 2.67 2.95 -0.28
N VAL A 78 3.53 3.62 -1.03
CA VAL A 78 3.31 3.98 -2.43
C VAL A 78 4.13 3.05 -3.31
N GLU A 79 3.46 2.29 -4.17
CA GLU A 79 4.10 1.55 -5.25
C GLU A 79 4.20 2.44 -6.47
N VAL A 80 5.40 2.60 -7.00
CA VAL A 80 5.67 3.20 -8.31
C VAL A 80 5.77 2.06 -9.31
N VAL A 81 4.77 1.98 -10.19
CA VAL A 81 4.71 0.98 -11.27
C VAL A 81 5.46 1.48 -12.49
N ASP A 82 5.16 2.70 -12.92
CA ASP A 82 5.86 3.40 -13.98
C ASP A 82 6.19 4.84 -13.54
N GLY A 83 7.48 5.10 -13.39
CA GLY A 83 7.99 6.35 -12.84
C GLY A 83 8.28 7.38 -13.91
N GLN A 84 7.82 8.61 -13.69
CA GLN A 84 8.27 9.77 -14.49
C GLN A 84 9.51 10.41 -13.86
N GLY A 85 10.58 9.62 -13.71
CA GLY A 85 11.84 10.03 -13.05
C GLY A 85 12.08 9.37 -11.69
N GLU A 86 11.04 8.82 -11.06
CA GLU A 86 11.17 7.96 -9.88
C GLU A 86 11.45 6.50 -10.27
N VAL A 87 12.21 5.79 -9.42
CA VAL A 87 12.54 4.39 -9.69
C VAL A 87 11.33 3.51 -9.35
N PRO A 88 10.94 2.56 -10.22
CA PRO A 88 9.88 1.61 -9.88
C PRO A 88 10.21 0.81 -8.61
N GLY A 89 9.22 0.66 -7.73
CA GLY A 89 9.40 0.02 -6.42
C GLY A 89 8.38 0.48 -5.39
N PHE A 90 8.60 0.07 -4.14
CA PHE A 90 7.73 0.39 -3.02
C PHE A 90 8.40 1.38 -2.08
N TYR A 91 7.64 2.39 -1.68
CA TYR A 91 8.11 3.51 -0.90
C TYR A 91 7.20 3.72 0.29
N PHE A 92 7.75 3.49 1.47
CA PHE A 92 7.11 3.75 2.74
C PHE A 92 7.15 5.25 3.05
N CYS A 93 5.99 5.84 3.29
CA CYS A 93 5.87 7.20 3.79
C CYS A 93 6.29 7.21 5.26
N ASP A 94 7.36 7.91 5.56
CA ASP A 94 7.96 7.95 6.88
C ASP A 94 7.79 9.33 7.53
N CYS A 95 8.29 9.51 8.76
CA CYS A 95 8.24 10.82 9.41
C CYS A 95 8.94 11.93 8.63
N ILE A 96 9.93 11.59 7.80
CA ILE A 96 10.61 12.51 6.88
C ILE A 96 10.72 11.84 5.52
N GLY A 97 9.88 12.28 4.58
CA GLY A 97 9.91 11.84 3.19
C GLY A 97 9.52 10.37 3.00
N PHE A 98 10.17 9.73 2.02
CA PHE A 98 9.88 8.37 1.59
C PHE A 98 11.12 7.48 1.66
N ARG A 99 10.96 6.26 2.17
CA ARG A 99 12.01 5.23 2.20
C ARG A 99 11.64 4.07 1.29
N ARG A 100 12.56 3.62 0.44
CA ARG A 100 12.34 2.41 -0.36
C ARG A 100 12.33 1.17 0.53
N VAL A 101 11.41 0.25 0.30
CA VAL A 101 11.18 -0.93 1.14
C VAL A 101 10.89 -2.17 0.31
N GLU A 102 11.09 -3.33 0.93
CA GLU A 102 10.55 -4.58 0.42
C GLU A 102 9.07 -4.67 0.82
N PHE A 103 8.22 -5.00 -0.15
CA PHE A 103 6.78 -5.10 0.05
C PHE A 103 6.20 -6.12 -0.91
N HIS A 104 5.25 -6.91 -0.41
CA HIS A 104 4.61 -8.01 -1.13
C HIS A 104 3.15 -7.64 -1.42
N PRO A 105 2.85 -6.95 -2.54
CA PRO A 105 1.50 -6.49 -2.85
C PRO A 105 0.48 -7.63 -2.99
N GLU A 106 0.92 -8.84 -3.35
CA GLU A 106 0.11 -10.05 -3.41
C GLU A 106 -0.43 -10.52 -2.05
N LEU A 107 0.22 -10.09 -0.96
CA LEU A 107 -0.22 -10.35 0.41
C LEU A 107 -1.18 -9.26 0.93
N ALA A 108 -1.18 -8.08 0.32
CA ALA A 108 -2.10 -7.01 0.66
C ALA A 108 -3.52 -7.37 0.21
N SER A 109 -4.52 -6.91 0.96
CA SER A 109 -5.92 -7.10 0.58
C SER A 109 -6.33 -6.01 -0.43
N ASN A 110 -7.24 -6.35 -1.34
CA ASN A 110 -7.80 -5.41 -2.30
C ASN A 110 -9.32 -5.35 -2.10
N PRO A 111 -9.81 -4.63 -1.09
CA PRO A 111 -11.22 -4.61 -0.76
C PRO A 111 -12.04 -3.83 -1.81
N GLY A 112 -11.41 -2.95 -2.59
CA GLY A 112 -12.04 -2.18 -3.67
C GLY A 112 -12.20 -2.95 -4.99
N ALA A 113 -11.45 -4.04 -5.21
CA ALA A 113 -11.63 -4.86 -6.40
C ALA A 113 -12.95 -5.65 -6.36
N PRO A 114 -13.67 -5.75 -7.51
CA PRO A 114 -14.80 -6.66 -7.63
C PRO A 114 -14.35 -8.08 -7.28
N GLU A 115 -15.17 -8.86 -6.58
CA GLU A 115 -14.79 -10.17 -6.01
C GLU A 115 -14.06 -11.10 -6.99
N ARG A 116 -14.49 -11.09 -8.26
CA ARG A 116 -13.88 -11.85 -9.37
C ARG A 116 -12.41 -11.52 -9.68
N CYS A 117 -11.93 -10.36 -9.23
CA CYS A 117 -10.58 -9.85 -9.48
C CYS A 117 -9.69 -9.94 -8.23
N ARG A 118 -10.18 -10.49 -7.11
CA ARG A 118 -9.38 -10.64 -5.88
C ARG A 118 -8.45 -11.86 -6.00
N PRO A 119 -7.16 -11.75 -5.59
CA PRO A 119 -6.19 -12.85 -5.72
C PRO A 119 -6.61 -14.16 -5.03
N TRP A 120 -7.33 -14.08 -3.90
CA TRP A 120 -7.79 -15.27 -3.17
C TRP A 120 -8.97 -16.00 -3.85
N ALA A 121 -9.76 -15.32 -4.70
CA ALA A 121 -10.82 -15.95 -5.48
C ALA A 121 -10.22 -16.90 -6.52
N ALA A 122 -9.14 -16.48 -7.19
CA ALA A 122 -8.37 -17.33 -8.11
C ALA A 122 -7.71 -18.51 -7.37
N TRP A 123 -7.23 -18.32 -6.13
CA TRP A 123 -6.68 -19.40 -5.31
C TRP A 123 -7.75 -20.40 -4.85
N LEU A 124 -8.93 -19.95 -4.41
CA LEU A 124 -10.06 -20.81 -4.02
C LEU A 124 -10.64 -21.58 -5.21
N GLU A 125 -10.81 -20.96 -6.38
CA GLU A 125 -11.25 -21.66 -7.59
C GLU A 125 -10.25 -22.72 -8.07
N ARG A 126 -8.95 -22.49 -7.86
CA ARG A 126 -7.90 -23.46 -8.17
C ARG A 126 -7.86 -24.60 -7.14
N ARG A 127 -8.22 -24.33 -5.89
CA ARG A 127 -8.31 -25.31 -4.81
C ARG A 127 -9.59 -26.17 -4.88
N MET A 128 -10.72 -25.61 -5.34
CA MET A 128 -11.97 -26.35 -5.57
C MET A 128 -11.90 -27.27 -6.79
N ARG A 129 -11.02 -26.99 -7.77
CA ARG A 129 -10.78 -27.85 -8.94
C ARG A 129 -9.94 -29.11 -8.67
N HIS A 130 -9.45 -29.30 -7.43
CA HIS A 130 -8.69 -30.49 -7.02
C HIS A 130 -9.38 -31.32 -5.93
N VAL A 131 -10.69 -31.14 -5.75
CA VAL A 131 -11.54 -32.06 -4.98
C VAL A 131 -12.61 -32.62 -5.92
N VAL A 132 -12.16 -33.44 -6.87
CA VAL A 132 -12.97 -34.46 -7.56
C VAL A 132 -12.11 -35.71 -7.70
#